data_AF-A0A5C0SKQ3-F1
#
_entry.id   AF-A0A5C0SKQ3-F1
#
_cell.length_a   1.000
_cell.length_b   1.000
_cell.length_c   1.000
_cell.angle_alpha   90.00
_cell.angle_beta   90.00
_cell.angle_gamma   90.00
#
_symmetry.space_group_name_H-M   'P 1'
#
loop_
_entity.id
_entity.type
_entity.pdbx_description
1 polymer ?
#
loop_
_entity_poly.entity_id
_entity_poly.type
_entity_poly.pdbx_seq_one_letter_code
_entity_poly.pdbx_strand_id
1 'polypeptide(L)'
;MRAQSSLEYLFMLASMFILVFVTLFAYNRGVLPHTIETGEQVNILQLQNDAQYIVVQLKANGLWEKLKSKTVTLSESNGETTCSVDGTSYSGTHSGVIDYSTDGKTLEEIYNDCMNGNAGACEVIICSLGAD
;
A
#
# COMPACT_ATOMS: atom_id res chain seq x y z
N MET A 1 27.42 47.94 -2.87
CA MET A 1 27.67 46.81 -1.96
C MET A 1 26.36 46.36 -1.33
N ARG A 2 25.48 45.67 -2.06
CA ARG A 2 24.20 45.11 -1.54
C ARG A 2 23.78 43.82 -2.26
N ALA A 3 24.34 43.53 -3.42
CA ALA A 3 24.10 42.29 -4.17
C ALA A 3 24.93 41.08 -3.71
N GLN A 4 26.02 41.30 -2.96
CA GLN A 4 26.93 40.21 -2.56
C GLN A 4 26.43 39.41 -1.35
N SER A 5 25.75 40.05 -0.38
CA SER A 5 25.11 39.32 0.73
C SER A 5 23.96 38.42 0.28
N SER A 6 23.17 38.85 -0.71
CA SER A 6 22.01 38.05 -1.16
C SER A 6 22.44 36.73 -1.80
N LEU A 7 23.63 36.69 -2.41
CA LEU A 7 24.14 35.48 -3.06
C LEU A 7 24.52 34.42 -2.01
N GLU A 8 25.20 34.81 -0.94
CA GLU A 8 25.60 33.90 0.14
C GLU A 8 24.39 33.32 0.89
N TYR A 9 23.34 34.12 1.11
CA TYR A 9 22.09 33.63 1.69
C TYR A 9 21.36 32.63 0.78
N LEU A 10 21.42 32.82 -0.53
CA LEU A 10 20.81 31.91 -1.50
C LEU A 10 21.55 30.57 -1.54
N PHE A 11 22.89 30.59 -1.48
CA PHE A 11 23.70 29.38 -1.35
C PHE A 11 23.46 28.64 -0.03
N MET A 12 23.30 29.37 1.08
CA MET A 12 23.00 28.76 2.37
C MET A 12 21.63 28.07 2.34
N LEU A 13 20.59 28.74 1.84
CA LEU A 13 19.26 28.15 1.67
C LEU A 13 19.29 26.94 0.74
N ALA A 14 19.92 27.05 -0.43
CA ALA A 14 20.02 25.96 -1.39
C ALA A 14 20.73 24.73 -0.79
N SER A 15 21.81 24.94 -0.03
CA SER A 15 22.52 23.84 0.64
C SER A 15 21.67 23.10 1.67
N MET A 16 20.80 23.84 2.39
CA MET A 16 19.90 23.26 3.37
C MET A 16 18.83 22.39 2.70
N PHE A 17 18.28 22.82 1.56
CA PHE A 17 17.37 21.99 0.77
C PHE A 17 18.06 20.74 0.22
N ILE A 18 19.27 20.88 -0.34
CA ILE A 18 20.03 19.75 -0.87
C ILE A 18 20.28 18.69 0.21
N LEU A 19 20.66 19.10 1.42
CA LEU A 19 20.87 18.17 2.53
C LEU A 19 19.59 17.43 2.91
N VAL A 20 18.44 18.11 2.96
CA VAL A 20 17.13 17.49 3.21
C VAL A 20 16.77 16.50 2.10
N PHE A 21 17.01 16.85 0.84
CA PHE A 21 16.78 15.92 -0.28
C PHE A 21 17.69 14.70 -0.20
N VAL A 22 18.99 14.88 0.05
CA VAL A 22 19.94 13.77 0.16
C VAL A 22 19.60 12.85 1.34
N THR A 23 19.21 13.39 2.50
CA THR A 23 18.82 12.56 3.64
C THR A 23 17.51 11.83 3.39
N LEU A 24 16.52 12.45 2.75
CA LEU A 24 15.30 11.77 2.33
C LEU A 24 15.60 10.64 1.34
N PHE A 25 16.45 10.86 0.34
CA PHE A 25 16.85 9.84 -0.64
C PHE A 25 17.67 8.70 -0.03
N ALA A 26 18.56 9.01 0.92
CA ALA A 26 19.38 8.02 1.62
C ALA A 26 18.56 7.19 2.63
N TYR A 27 17.65 7.84 3.37
CA TYR A 27 16.72 7.15 4.28
C TYR A 27 15.78 6.23 3.51
N ASN A 28 15.32 6.66 2.33
CA ASN A 28 14.48 5.87 1.41
C ASN A 28 15.29 4.91 0.50
N ARG A 29 16.58 4.66 0.80
CA ARG A 29 17.47 3.72 0.07
C ARG A 29 17.27 3.70 -1.45
N GLY A 30 17.34 4.84 -2.12
CA GLY A 30 17.40 4.86 -3.58
C GLY A 30 16.20 4.24 -4.30
N VAL A 31 15.03 4.16 -3.66
CA VAL A 31 13.77 3.96 -4.36
C VAL A 31 13.44 5.29 -5.04
N LEU A 32 14.04 5.52 -6.22
CA LEU A 32 13.37 6.34 -7.21
C LEU A 32 11.95 5.76 -7.33
N PRO A 33 10.88 6.56 -7.22
CA PRO A 33 9.58 6.06 -7.63
C PRO A 33 9.76 5.63 -9.08
N HIS A 34 9.67 4.32 -9.33
CA HIS A 34 9.50 3.80 -10.67
C HIS A 34 8.15 4.33 -11.16
N THR A 35 8.15 5.57 -11.63
CA THR A 35 7.20 6.07 -12.60
C THR A 35 8.06 6.17 -13.85
N ILE A 36 7.82 5.42 -14.92
CA ILE A 36 6.62 5.49 -15.75
C ILE A 36 6.56 4.19 -16.57
N GLU A 37 5.80 3.19 -16.13
CA GLU A 37 5.06 2.26 -17.00
C GLU A 37 3.55 2.50 -16.76
N THR A 38 2.91 3.14 -17.73
CA THR A 38 1.86 4.17 -17.61
C THR A 38 0.40 3.72 -17.44
N GLY A 39 0.14 2.76 -16.56
CA GLY A 39 -1.25 2.49 -16.18
C GLY A 39 -1.40 1.47 -15.05
N GLU A 40 -0.80 0.31 -15.21
CA GLU A 40 -0.88 -0.77 -14.21
C GLU A 40 -0.07 -0.46 -12.96
N GLN A 41 1.14 0.11 -13.11
CA GLN A 41 2.03 0.35 -11.97
C GLN A 41 1.53 1.45 -11.03
N VAL A 42 0.85 2.47 -11.58
CA VAL A 42 0.18 3.51 -10.78
C VAL A 42 -1.00 2.91 -9.99
N ASN A 43 -1.70 1.95 -10.58
CA ASN A 43 -2.81 1.25 -9.95
C ASN A 43 -2.32 0.38 -8.78
N ILE A 44 -1.22 -0.36 -8.97
CA ILE A 44 -0.64 -1.20 -7.91
C ILE A 44 -0.15 -0.37 -6.72
N LEU A 45 0.52 0.77 -6.95
CA LEU A 45 0.99 1.60 -5.85
C LEU A 45 -0.18 2.20 -5.04
N GLN A 46 -1.27 2.55 -5.71
CA GLN A 46 -2.49 3.00 -5.03
C GLN A 46 -3.11 1.88 -4.19
N LEU A 47 -3.25 0.67 -4.76
CA LEU A 47 -3.74 -0.51 -4.04
C LEU A 47 -2.87 -0.85 -2.82
N GLN A 48 -1.55 -0.74 -2.94
CA GLN A 48 -0.63 -0.94 -1.82
C GLN A 48 -0.84 0.09 -0.72
N ASN A 49 -0.98 1.37 -1.06
CA ASN A 49 -1.23 2.43 -0.09
C ASN A 49 -2.56 2.23 0.64
N ASP A 50 -3.62 1.85 -0.08
CA ASP A 50 -4.94 1.60 0.50
C ASP A 50 -4.91 0.39 1.44
N ALA A 51 -4.30 -0.72 1.01
CA ALA A 51 -4.09 -1.90 1.84
C ALA A 51 -3.25 -1.59 3.09
N GLN A 52 -2.18 -0.82 2.94
CA GLN A 52 -1.33 -0.40 4.06
C GLN A 52 -2.11 0.49 5.04
N TYR A 53 -2.90 1.43 4.54
CA TYR A 53 -3.72 2.30 5.38
C TYR A 53 -4.72 1.50 6.23
N ILE A 54 -5.45 0.56 5.62
CA ILE A 54 -6.38 -0.34 6.32
C ILE A 54 -5.66 -1.12 7.43
N VAL A 55 -4.52 -1.73 7.11
CA VAL A 55 -3.75 -2.51 8.09
C VAL A 55 -3.20 -1.63 9.22
N VAL A 56 -2.76 -0.40 8.94
CA VAL A 56 -2.32 0.55 9.97
C VAL A 56 -3.46 0.91 10.92
N GLN A 57 -4.67 1.15 10.40
CA GLN A 57 -5.86 1.41 11.22
C GLN A 57 -6.23 0.19 12.09
N LEU A 58 -6.18 -1.02 11.54
CA LEU A 58 -6.43 -2.25 12.29
C LEU A 58 -5.37 -2.52 13.37
N LYS A 59 -4.10 -2.17 13.11
CA LYS A 59 -3.01 -2.23 14.10
C LYS A 59 -3.25 -1.24 15.23
N ALA A 60 -3.65 0.00 14.90
CA ALA A 60 -3.97 1.03 15.91
C ALA A 60 -5.12 0.60 16.84
N ASN A 61 -6.11 -0.14 16.30
CA ASN A 61 -7.23 -0.69 17.06
C ASN A 61 -6.96 -2.07 17.69
N GLY A 62 -5.75 -2.62 17.54
CA GLY A 62 -5.38 -3.95 18.08
C GLY A 62 -6.10 -5.14 17.43
N LEU A 63 -6.79 -4.92 16.30
CA LEU A 63 -7.52 -5.95 15.57
C LEU A 63 -6.61 -6.76 14.63
N TRP A 64 -5.56 -6.13 14.11
CA TRP A 64 -4.62 -6.80 13.19
C TRP A 64 -4.03 -8.07 13.78
N GLU A 65 -3.59 -8.05 15.05
CA GLU A 65 -2.99 -9.23 15.70
C GLU A 65 -3.94 -10.42 15.81
N LYS A 66 -5.26 -10.18 15.82
CA LYS A 66 -6.28 -11.23 15.85
C LYS A 66 -6.63 -11.76 14.46
N LEU A 67 -6.49 -10.91 13.44
CA LEU A 67 -6.90 -11.18 12.06
C LEU A 67 -5.75 -11.70 11.19
N LYS A 68 -4.50 -11.34 11.50
CA LYS A 68 -3.35 -11.62 10.63
C LYS A 68 -3.12 -13.12 10.38
N SER A 69 -3.45 -13.98 11.34
CA SER A 69 -3.31 -15.44 11.22
C SER A 69 -4.55 -16.12 10.65
N LYS A 70 -5.59 -15.36 10.30
CA LYS A 70 -6.84 -15.89 9.74
C LYS A 70 -6.69 -16.12 8.24
N THR A 71 -7.39 -17.13 7.74
CA THR A 71 -7.43 -17.44 6.31
C THR A 71 -8.47 -16.58 5.61
N VAL A 72 -8.18 -16.24 4.36
CA VAL A 72 -9.13 -15.53 3.49
C VAL A 72 -9.69 -16.51 2.46
N THR A 73 -11.01 -16.51 2.30
CA THR A 73 -11.69 -17.25 1.23
C THR A 73 -12.34 -16.27 0.28
N LEU A 74 -12.10 -16.47 -1.01
CA LEU A 74 -12.78 -15.76 -2.08
C LEU A 74 -13.94 -16.62 -2.59
N SER A 75 -15.08 -15.99 -2.80
CA SER A 75 -16.20 -16.60 -3.50
C SER A 75 -16.68 -15.69 -4.61
N GLU A 76 -16.77 -16.21 -5.81
CA GLU A 76 -17.27 -15.49 -6.99
C GLU A 76 -18.74 -15.82 -7.22
N SER A 77 -19.55 -14.79 -7.41
CA SER A 77 -20.95 -14.94 -7.79
C SER A 77 -21.36 -13.79 -8.71
N ASN A 78 -22.00 -14.09 -9.84
CA ASN A 78 -22.47 -13.09 -10.81
C ASN A 78 -21.41 -12.09 -11.32
N GLY A 79 -20.12 -12.47 -11.33
CA GLY A 79 -19.02 -11.60 -11.75
C GLY A 79 -18.50 -10.64 -10.66
N GLU A 80 -18.96 -10.80 -9.42
CA GLU A 80 -18.47 -10.09 -8.24
C GLU A 80 -17.69 -11.04 -7.34
N THR A 81 -16.59 -10.54 -6.75
CA THR A 81 -15.80 -11.28 -5.76
C THR A 81 -16.23 -10.86 -4.36
N THR A 82 -16.63 -11.83 -3.54
CA THR A 82 -16.85 -11.64 -2.10
C THR A 82 -15.69 -12.24 -1.33
N CYS A 83 -15.15 -11.46 -0.39
CA CYS A 83 -14.05 -11.89 0.47
C CYS A 83 -14.56 -12.19 1.88
N SER A 84 -14.06 -13.27 2.48
CA SER A 84 -14.41 -13.65 3.85
C SER A 84 -13.16 -14.00 4.63
N VAL A 85 -13.05 -13.51 5.86
CA VAL A 85 -11.91 -13.78 6.75
C VAL A 85 -12.41 -14.69 7.86
N ASP A 86 -11.84 -15.89 7.97
CA ASP A 86 -12.23 -16.89 8.98
C ASP A 86 -13.74 -17.24 8.98
N GLY A 87 -14.39 -17.19 7.82
CA GLY A 87 -15.84 -17.42 7.69
C GLY A 87 -16.72 -16.26 8.18
N THR A 88 -16.14 -15.17 8.66
CA THR A 88 -16.85 -13.91 8.86
C THR A 88 -16.79 -13.15 7.54
N SER A 89 -17.93 -13.00 6.89
CA SER A 89 -18.05 -12.18 5.68
C SER A 89 -17.80 -10.72 6.05
N TYR A 90 -16.67 -10.18 5.58
CA TYR A 90 -16.42 -8.76 5.57
C TYR A 90 -16.80 -8.31 4.18
N SER A 91 -17.93 -7.62 4.05
CA SER A 91 -18.47 -7.23 2.75
C SER A 91 -17.71 -6.02 2.21
N GLY A 92 -16.51 -6.22 1.71
CA GLY A 92 -15.97 -5.37 0.66
C GLY A 92 -16.44 -5.94 -0.67
N THR A 93 -17.25 -5.22 -1.42
CA THR A 93 -17.68 -5.67 -2.75
C THR A 93 -16.65 -5.19 -3.76
N HIS A 94 -15.87 -6.09 -4.37
CA HIS A 94 -14.98 -5.72 -5.46
C HIS A 94 -15.68 -5.97 -6.81
N SER A 95 -15.73 -4.94 -7.66
CA SER A 95 -16.31 -5.05 -9.01
C SER A 95 -15.28 -5.69 -9.94
N GLY A 96 -15.28 -7.03 -9.98
CA GLY A 96 -14.40 -7.81 -10.84
C GLY A 96 -14.00 -9.15 -10.23
N VAL A 97 -13.38 -9.99 -11.06
CA VAL A 97 -12.72 -11.23 -10.63
C VAL A 97 -11.30 -10.87 -10.18
N ILE A 98 -10.97 -11.22 -8.94
CA ILE A 98 -9.62 -11.02 -8.40
C ILE A 98 -8.75 -12.21 -8.83
N ASP A 99 -7.76 -11.98 -9.69
CA ASP A 99 -6.81 -13.01 -10.13
C ASP A 99 -5.71 -13.24 -9.07
N TYR A 100 -6.08 -13.88 -7.96
CA TYR A 100 -5.16 -14.23 -6.87
C TYR A 100 -5.65 -15.45 -6.08
N SER A 101 -4.77 -16.42 -5.84
CA SER A 101 -5.09 -17.59 -5.03
C SER A 101 -4.85 -17.31 -3.54
N THR A 102 -5.91 -17.45 -2.73
CA THR A 102 -5.85 -17.36 -1.26
C THR A 102 -5.69 -18.72 -0.58
N ASP A 103 -5.55 -19.81 -1.35
CA ASP A 103 -5.56 -21.18 -0.83
C ASP A 103 -4.43 -21.40 0.19
N GLY A 104 -4.82 -21.69 1.43
CA GLY A 104 -3.89 -21.95 2.53
C GLY A 104 -3.10 -20.74 3.01
N LYS A 105 -3.37 -19.53 2.49
CA LYS A 105 -2.69 -18.31 2.89
C LYS A 105 -3.42 -17.59 4.02
N THR A 106 -2.63 -17.11 4.96
CA THR A 106 -3.06 -16.20 6.02
C THR A 106 -3.13 -14.77 5.52
N LEU A 107 -3.88 -13.94 6.23
CA LEU A 107 -4.03 -12.53 5.91
C LEU A 107 -2.70 -11.76 5.97
N GLU A 108 -1.77 -12.17 6.83
CA GLU A 108 -0.40 -11.66 6.87
C GLU A 108 0.39 -12.00 5.60
N GLU A 109 0.28 -13.23 5.10
CA GLU A 109 0.95 -13.65 3.87
C GLU A 109 0.40 -12.90 2.65
N ILE A 110 -0.92 -12.73 2.58
CA ILE A 110 -1.57 -11.97 1.51
C ILE A 110 -1.16 -10.50 1.57
N TYR A 111 -1.10 -9.90 2.77
CA TYR A 111 -0.61 -8.54 2.94
C TYR A 111 0.85 -8.39 2.51
N ASN A 112 1.71 -9.35 2.86
CA ASN A 112 3.10 -9.35 2.43
C ASN A 112 3.23 -9.46 0.89
N ASP A 113 2.43 -10.33 0.26
CA ASP A 113 2.37 -10.45 -1.20
C ASP A 113 1.94 -9.13 -1.86
N CYS A 114 0.96 -8.43 -1.27
CA CYS A 114 0.56 -7.10 -1.70
C CYS A 114 1.73 -6.11 -1.62
N MET A 115 2.43 -6.04 -0.48
CA MET A 115 3.59 -5.16 -0.30
C MET A 115 4.77 -5.52 -1.22
N ASN A 116 4.85 -6.76 -1.69
CA ASN A 116 5.83 -7.24 -2.67
C ASN A 116 5.46 -6.90 -4.12
N GLY A 117 4.30 -6.26 -4.36
CA GLY A 117 3.88 -5.79 -5.69
C GLY A 117 2.82 -6.65 -6.38
N ASN A 118 2.19 -7.59 -5.67
CA ASN A 118 1.09 -8.37 -6.23
C ASN A 118 -0.24 -7.59 -6.14
N ALA A 119 -0.77 -7.17 -7.29
CA ALA A 119 -2.01 -6.39 -7.39
C ALA A 119 -3.22 -7.13 -6.79
N GLY A 120 -3.42 -8.40 -7.19
CA GLY A 120 -4.54 -9.21 -6.73
C GLY A 120 -4.50 -9.46 -5.22
N ALA A 121 -3.31 -9.61 -4.64
CA ALA A 121 -3.17 -9.69 -3.18
C ALA A 121 -3.64 -8.40 -2.47
N CYS A 122 -3.37 -7.23 -3.04
CA CYS A 122 -3.85 -5.95 -2.49
C CYS A 122 -5.36 -5.81 -2.63
N GLU A 123 -5.92 -6.21 -3.77
CA GLU A 123 -7.37 -6.25 -4.00
C GLU A 123 -8.07 -7.17 -2.98
N VAL A 124 -7.48 -8.33 -2.66
CA VAL A 124 -7.98 -9.21 -1.60
C VAL A 124 -7.97 -8.52 -0.24
N ILE A 125 -6.91 -7.81 0.14
CA ILE A 125 -6.87 -7.09 1.42
C ILE A 125 -7.95 -6.01 1.49
N ILE A 126 -8.10 -5.22 0.42
CA ILE A 126 -9.11 -4.17 0.35
C ILE A 126 -10.52 -4.77 0.36
N CYS A 127 -10.77 -5.84 -0.37
CA CYS A 127 -12.05 -6.54 -0.37
C CYS A 127 -12.36 -7.22 0.97
N SER A 128 -11.35 -7.74 1.66
CA SER A 128 -11.53 -8.46 2.93
C SER A 128 -11.64 -7.55 4.15
N LEU A 129 -11.07 -6.34 4.10
CA LEU A 129 -10.91 -5.47 5.26
C LEU A 129 -11.29 -4.01 5.00
N GLY A 130 -11.51 -3.64 3.74
CA GLY A 130 -12.10 -2.36 3.38
C GLY A 130 -13.52 -2.32 3.88
N ALA A 131 -13.75 -1.48 4.88
CA ALA A 131 -15.10 -1.16 5.29
C ALA A 131 -15.76 -0.30 4.20
N ASP A 132 -17.00 -0.64 3.85
CA ASP A 132 -17.92 0.29 3.18
C ASP A 132 -18.16 1.56 4.04
#